data_AF-A0A2V5QQJ9-F1
#
_entry.id   AF-A0A2V5QQJ9-F1
#
_cell.length_a   1.000
_cell.length_b   1.000
_cell.length_c   1.000
_cell.angle_alpha   90.00
_cell.angle_beta   90.00
_cell.angle_gamma   90.00
#
_symmetry.space_group_name_H-M   'P 1'
#
loop_
_entity.id
_entity.type
_entity.pdbx_description
1 polymer ?
#
loop_
_entity_poly.entity_id
_entity_poly.type
_entity_poly.pdbx_seq_one_letter_code
_entity_poly.pdbx_strand_id
1 'polypeptide(L)' 'MSRNPPPKLHFFGPLAYSADVKFKSLLFLKKIVAHPAVTCAIPATDKPRHLEDNMRGGIGRLPDANMRRRMVEFVSSL' A
#
# COMPACT_ATOMS: atom_id res chain seq x y z
N MET A 1 15.49 -2.01 26.76
CA MET A 1 14.03 -1.78 26.88
C MET A 1 13.76 -0.29 26.67
N SER A 2 13.54 0.17 25.44
CA SER A 2 12.92 1.48 25.18
C SER A 2 12.37 1.46 23.76
N ARG A 3 11.08 1.15 23.63
CA ARG A 3 10.38 1.24 22.34
C ARG A 3 9.95 2.70 22.20
N ASN A 4 10.63 3.46 21.35
CA ASN A 4 10.14 4.78 20.97
C ASN A 4 8.77 4.62 20.29
N PRO A 5 7.74 5.39 20.70
CA PRO A 5 6.46 5.35 20.03
C PRO A 5 6.62 5.87 18.59
N PRO A 6 6.00 5.22 17.58
CA PRO A 6 6.11 5.69 16.21
C PRO A 6 5.46 7.08 16.08
N PRO A 7 6.02 7.97 15.23
CA PRO A 7 5.50 9.31 15.04
C PRO A 7 4.05 9.25 14.53
N LYS A 8 3.16 10.02 15.16
CA LYS A 8 1.76 10.13 14.77
C LYS A 8 1.67 10.83 13.41
N LEU A 9 1.49 10.05 12.34
CA LEU A 9 1.36 10.59 10.98
C LEU A 9 -0.11 10.84 10.65
N HIS A 10 -0.55 12.07 10.87
CA HIS A 10 -1.88 12.58 10.51
C HIS A 10 -1.95 12.85 9.00
N PHE A 11 -2.03 11.82 8.14
CA PHE A 11 -2.27 12.09 6.69
C PHE A 11 -2.97 10.96 5.90
N PHE A 12 -3.30 9.84 6.54
CA PHE A 12 -4.01 8.72 5.89
C PHE A 12 -5.07 8.18 6.84
N GLY A 13 -6.33 8.59 6.66
CA GLY A 13 -7.47 8.13 7.45
C GLY A 13 -7.86 6.66 7.18
N PRO A 14 -9.16 6.30 7.21
CA PRO A 14 -9.66 4.91 7.31
C PRO A 14 -9.20 3.91 6.23
N LEU A 15 -8.50 4.34 5.17
CA LEU A 15 -7.85 3.48 4.18
C LEU A 15 -6.60 2.77 4.71
N ALA A 16 -5.84 3.41 5.62
CA ALA A 16 -4.61 2.83 6.17
C ALA A 16 -4.89 1.79 7.27
N TYR A 17 -5.94 2.03 8.08
CA TYR A 17 -6.30 1.17 9.21
C TYR A 17 -6.84 -0.20 8.78
N SER A 18 -7.57 -0.27 7.66
CA SER A 18 -8.15 -1.52 7.16
C SER A 18 -7.16 -2.38 6.37
N ALA A 19 -6.04 -1.82 5.92
CA ALA A 19 -5.11 -2.45 4.98
C ALA A 19 -3.70 -2.72 5.56
N ASP A 20 -3.41 -2.29 6.79
CA ASP A 20 -2.08 -2.36 7.42
C ASP A 20 -0.97 -1.74 6.53
N VAL A 21 -1.32 -0.65 5.82
CA VAL A 21 -0.45 -0.02 4.83
C VAL A 21 0.28 1.15 5.48
N LYS A 22 1.57 0.97 5.77
CA LYS A 22 2.43 2.01 6.36
C LYS A 22 3.11 2.94 5.34
N PHE A 23 2.91 2.76 4.03
CA PHE A 23 3.60 3.57 3.02
C PHE A 23 2.83 3.73 1.69
N LYS A 24 3.08 4.83 0.96
CA LYS A 24 2.37 5.20 -0.28
C LYS A 24 2.61 4.23 -1.44
N SER A 25 3.84 3.77 -1.66
CA SER A 25 4.19 2.84 -2.75
C SER A 25 3.46 1.49 -2.63
N LEU A 26 3.34 0.98 -1.40
CA LEU A 26 2.63 -0.25 -1.08
C LEU A 26 1.14 -0.18 -1.48
N LEU A 27 0.51 0.99 -1.31
CA LEU A 27 -0.90 1.20 -1.62
C LEU A 27 -1.17 1.05 -3.12
N PHE A 28 -0.35 1.68 -3.97
CA PHE A 28 -0.49 1.58 -5.42
C PHE A 28 -0.16 0.19 -5.95
N LEU A 29 0.92 -0.41 -5.46
CA LEU A 29 1.30 -1.76 -5.90
C LEU A 29 0.22 -2.78 -5.54
N LYS A 30 -0.37 -2.70 -4.32
CA LYS A 30 -1.52 -3.53 -3.91
C LYS A 30 -2.73 -3.38 -4.82
N LYS A 31 -3.02 -2.16 -5.31
CA LYS A 31 -4.11 -1.94 -6.28
C LYS A 31 -3.90 -2.72 -7.57
N ILE A 32 -2.66 -2.75 -8.06
CA ILE A 32 -2.27 -3.43 -9.30
C ILE A 32 -2.35 -4.94 -9.11
N VAL A 33 -1.68 -5.49 -8.09
CA VAL A 33 -1.64 -6.95 -7.86
C VAL A 33 -2.99 -7.54 -7.44
N ALA A 34 -3.93 -6.73 -6.95
CA ALA A 34 -5.29 -7.18 -6.64
C ALA A 34 -6.20 -7.37 -7.87
N HIS A 35 -5.75 -6.96 -9.06
CA HIS A 35 -6.51 -7.18 -10.28
C HIS A 35 -6.34 -8.63 -10.76
N PRO A 36 -7.42 -9.39 -11.01
CA PRO A 36 -7.33 -10.83 -11.30
C PRO A 36 -6.55 -11.16 -12.59
N ALA A 37 -6.46 -10.23 -13.54
CA ALA A 37 -5.65 -10.40 -14.75
C ALA A 37 -4.14 -10.19 -14.54
N VAL A 38 -3.69 -9.71 -13.38
CA VAL A 38 -2.27 -9.50 -13.08
C VAL A 38 -1.70 -10.76 -12.45
N THR A 39 -0.76 -11.40 -13.16
CA THR A 39 -0.10 -12.63 -12.71
C THR A 39 1.27 -12.36 -12.08
N CYS A 40 1.93 -11.27 -12.48
CA CYS A 40 3.24 -10.85 -11.98
C CYS A 40 3.35 -9.32 -12.03
N ALA A 41 4.03 -8.72 -11.06
CA ALA A 41 4.37 -7.30 -11.05
C ALA A 41 5.89 -7.13 -10.88
N ILE A 42 6.51 -6.30 -11.73
CA ILE A 42 7.96 -6.05 -11.73
C ILE A 42 8.19 -4.54 -11.47
N PRO A 43 8.12 -4.09 -10.20
CA PRO A 43 8.32 -2.68 -9.88
C PRO A 43 9.80 -2.31 -9.93
N ALA A 44 10.16 -1.35 -10.79
CA ALA A 44 11.52 -0.84 -10.86
C ALA A 44 11.87 -0.01 -9.61
N THR A 45 13.05 -0.25 -9.03
CA THR A 45 13.61 0.60 -7.98
C THR A 45 15.13 0.51 -7.91
N ASP A 46 15.77 1.61 -7.56
CA ASP A 46 17.21 1.78 -7.31
C ASP A 46 17.56 1.80 -5.81
N LYS A 47 16.55 1.80 -4.93
CA LYS A 47 16.68 2.01 -3.49
C LYS A 47 16.24 0.76 -2.73
N PRO A 48 17.15 0.09 -1.98
CA PRO A 48 16.82 -1.13 -1.22
C PRO A 48 15.62 -0.98 -0.28
N ARG A 49 15.47 0.18 0.37
CA ARG A 49 14.30 0.47 1.21
C ARG A 49 12.95 0.38 0.47
N HIS A 50 12.89 0.77 -0.80
CA HIS A 50 11.66 0.68 -1.59
C HIS A 50 11.43 -0.76 -2.07
N LEU A 51 12.51 -1.53 -2.27
CA LEU A 51 12.42 -2.96 -2.58
C LEU A 51 11.71 -3.69 -1.44
N GLU A 52 12.08 -3.44 -0.18
CA GLU A 52 11.42 -4.03 0.99
C GLU A 52 9.92 -3.72 1.00
N ASP A 53 9.52 -2.48 0.73
CA ASP A 53 8.11 -2.10 0.62
C ASP A 53 7.42 -2.79 -0.56
N ASN A 54 8.07 -2.87 -1.73
CA ASN A 54 7.54 -3.54 -2.91
C ASN A 54 7.27 -5.02 -2.63
N MET A 55 8.21 -5.71 -1.97
CA MET A 55 8.07 -7.12 -1.60
C MET A 55 6.90 -7.34 -0.63
N ARG A 56 6.63 -6.39 0.25
CA ARG A 56 5.47 -6.44 1.16
C ARG A 56 4.14 -6.20 0.44
N GLY A 57 4.14 -5.68 -0.78
CA GLY A 57 2.94 -5.41 -1.58
C GLY A 57 2.08 -6.64 -1.82
N GLY A 58 2.71 -7.79 -2.04
CA GLY A 58 2.04 -9.07 -2.24
C GLY A 58 1.63 -9.80 -0.96
N ILE A 59 1.99 -9.29 0.22
CA ILE A 59 1.77 -9.98 1.50
C ILE A 59 0.51 -9.44 2.19
N GLY A 60 -0.27 -10.33 2.81
CA GLY A 60 -1.47 -9.99 3.57
C GLY A 60 -2.71 -9.78 2.70
N ARG A 61 -3.73 -9.11 3.24
CA ARG A 61 -4.97 -8.86 2.50
C ARG A 61 -4.71 -7.94 1.32
N LEU A 62 -5.32 -8.30 0.18
CA LEU A 62 -5.39 -7.46 -1.00
C LEU A 62 -6.68 -6.63 -0.96
N PRO A 63 -6.69 -5.42 -1.55
CA PRO A 63 -7.88 -4.60 -1.61
C PRO A 63 -8.99 -5.28 -2.41
N ASP A 64 -10.15 -5.42 -1.77
CA ASP A 64 -11.40 -5.85 -2.42
C ASP A 64 -11.96 -4.78 -3.37
N ALA A 65 -13.06 -5.09 -4.05
CA ALA A 65 -13.66 -4.17 -5.03
C ALA A 65 -14.04 -2.80 -4.43
N ASN A 66 -14.52 -2.77 -3.18
CA ASN A 66 -14.91 -1.54 -2.50
C ASN A 66 -13.67 -0.70 -2.15
N MET A 67 -12.66 -1.33 -1.56
CA MET A 67 -11.39 -0.66 -1.25
C MET A 67 -10.71 -0.15 -2.52
N ARG A 68 -10.72 -0.93 -3.61
CA ARG A 68 -10.20 -0.50 -4.91
C ARG A 68 -10.91 0.74 -5.45
N ARG A 69 -12.24 0.85 -5.26
CA ARG A 69 -13.02 2.04 -5.66
C ARG A 69 -12.59 3.27 -4.87
N ARG A 70 -12.50 3.15 -3.54
CA ARG A 70 -12.06 4.24 -2.65
C ARG A 70 -10.63 4.70 -2.95
N MET A 71 -9.74 3.79 -3.36
CA MET A 71 -8.39 4.14 -3.80
C MET A 71 -8.39 4.97 -5.09
N VAL A 72 -9.27 4.65 -6.05
CA VAL A 72 -9.42 5.46 -7.28
C VAL A 72 -9.97 6.84 -6.94
N GLU A 73 -11.01 6.93 -6.11
CA GLU A 73 -11.57 8.21 -5.66
C GLU A 73 -10.51 9.08 -4.98
N PHE A 74 -9.67 8.49 -4.13
CA PHE A 74 -8.55 9.19 -3.51
C PHE A 74 -7.55 9.72 -4.55
N VAL A 75 -7.12 8.89 -5.50
CA VAL A 75 -6.16 9.30 -6.54
C VAL A 75 -6.73 10.39 -7.44
N SER A 76 -8.02 10.31 -7.79
CA SER A 76 -8.70 11.34 -8.58
C SER A 76 -8.86 12.69 -7.86
N SER A 77 -8.62 12.73 -6.54
CA SER A 77 -8.69 13.95 -5.73
C SER A 77 -7.34 14.61 -5.44
N LEU A 78 -6.24 14.00 -5.92
CA LEU A 78 -4.88 14.53 -5.83
C LEU A 78 -4.58 15.47 -7.00
#